data_AF-A0A5J9V2X0-F1
#
_entry.id   AF-A0A5J9V2X0-F1
#
_cell.length_a   1.000
_cell.length_b   1.000
_cell.length_c   1.000
_cell.angle_alpha   90.00
_cell.angle_beta   90.00
_cell.angle_gamma   90.00
#
_symmetry.space_group_name_H-M   'P 1'
#
loop_
_entity.id
_entity.type
_entity.pdbx_description
1 polymer ?
#
loop_
_entity_poly.entity_id
_entity_poly.type
_entity_poly.pdbx_seq_one_letter_code
_entity_poly.pdbx_strand_id
1 'polypeptide(L)'
;MALNRGVRSGLRLLASCAEASAPASRGFHSTGVRRMGAHTHDEPYYVHAKHMYNLHRMKHQQLTACLSVLAVVSIGVGVPVYAVVFQQKKTASG
;
A
#
# COMPACT_ATOMS: atom_id res chain seq x y z
N MET A 1 -27.94 -22.39 -10.36
CA MET A 1 -27.20 -21.19 -10.83
C MET A 1 -28.08 -19.96 -10.62
N ALA A 2 -27.78 -19.09 -9.65
CA ALA A 2 -28.64 -17.92 -9.33
C ALA A 2 -27.89 -16.66 -8.81
N LEU A 3 -26.56 -16.67 -8.72
CA LEU A 3 -25.78 -15.56 -8.14
C LEU A 3 -25.29 -14.51 -9.16
N ASN A 4 -25.52 -14.71 -10.46
CA ASN A 4 -24.99 -13.84 -11.51
C ASN A 4 -25.83 -12.58 -11.81
N ARG A 5 -26.97 -12.35 -11.12
CA ARG A 5 -27.85 -11.19 -11.40
C ARG A 5 -27.72 -10.02 -10.41
N GLY A 6 -27.18 -10.23 -9.21
CA GLY A 6 -27.06 -9.18 -8.19
C GLY A 6 -25.97 -8.15 -8.49
N VAL A 7 -24.89 -8.55 -9.16
CA VAL A 7 -23.70 -7.70 -9.39
C VAL A 7 -23.98 -6.55 -10.37
N ARG A 8 -24.98 -6.69 -11.26
CA ARG A 8 -25.36 -5.63 -12.21
C ARG A 8 -26.21 -4.52 -11.57
N SER A 9 -26.83 -4.75 -10.41
CA SER A 9 -27.71 -3.77 -9.78
C SER A 9 -26.96 -2.78 -8.87
N GLY A 10 -25.91 -3.23 -8.17
CA GLY A 10 -25.08 -2.37 -7.31
C GLY A 10 -24.22 -1.34 -8.04
N LEU A 11 -23.90 -1.57 -9.32
CA LEU A 11 -23.08 -0.63 -10.11
C LEU A 11 -23.81 0.66 -10.47
N ARG A 12 -25.15 0.69 -10.47
CA ARG A 12 -25.92 1.89 -10.80
C ARG A 12 -25.93 2.93 -9.68
N LEU A 13 -25.72 2.51 -8.43
CA LEU A 13 -25.60 3.44 -7.30
C LEU A 13 -24.27 4.20 -7.28
N LEU A 14 -23.24 3.70 -7.99
CA LEU A 14 -21.99 4.44 -8.21
C LEU A 14 -22.10 5.47 -9.35
N ALA A 15 -23.09 5.32 -10.24
CA ALA A 15 -23.30 6.23 -11.38
C ALA A 15 -24.18 7.45 -11.02
N SER A 16 -24.91 7.42 -9.89
CA SER A 16 -25.79 8.51 -9.45
C SER A 16 -25.15 9.50 -8.49
N CYS A 17 -23.82 9.42 -8.25
CA CYS A 17 -23.08 10.45 -7.52
C CYS A 17 -22.37 11.44 -8.48
N ALA A 18 -22.69 11.40 -9.77
CA ALA A 18 -22.26 12.37 -10.76
C ALA A 18 -23.13 13.65 -10.67
N GLU A 19 -23.16 14.26 -9.49
CA GLU A 19 -23.54 15.66 -9.36
C GLU A 19 -22.36 16.49 -9.88
N ALA A 20 -22.64 17.27 -10.92
CA ALA A 20 -21.67 18.04 -11.68
C ALA A 20 -20.89 19.03 -10.78
N SER A 21 -19.60 18.75 -10.59
CA SER A 21 -18.62 19.76 -10.26
C SER A 21 -17.76 19.96 -11.50
N ALA A 22 -17.54 21.22 -11.89
CA ALA A 22 -16.80 21.62 -13.08
C ALA A 22 -15.53 20.78 -13.31
N PRO A 23 -15.10 20.54 -14.57
CA PRO A 23 -13.82 19.91 -14.83
C PRO A 23 -12.72 20.86 -14.37
N ALA A 24 -12.39 20.84 -13.08
CA ALA A 24 -11.15 21.39 -12.58
C ALA A 24 -10.06 20.65 -13.35
N SER A 25 -9.29 21.40 -14.14
CA SER A 25 -8.09 20.93 -14.81
C SER A 25 -7.12 20.44 -13.74
N ARG A 26 -7.29 19.19 -13.31
CA ARG A 26 -6.30 18.48 -12.49
C ARG A 26 -5.17 18.09 -13.43
N GLY A 27 -4.41 19.10 -13.84
CA GLY A 27 -3.10 18.89 -14.42
C GLY A 27 -2.28 18.17 -13.35
N PHE A 28 -1.81 16.97 -13.67
CA PHE A 28 -0.73 16.37 -12.90
C PHE A 28 0.46 17.33 -13.02
N HIS A 29 0.64 18.15 -11.99
CA HIS A 29 1.83 18.96 -11.84
C HIS A 29 2.97 17.99 -11.50
N SER A 30 3.56 17.41 -12.56
CA SER A 30 4.88 16.82 -12.50
C SER A 30 5.83 17.95 -12.08
N THR A 31 5.99 18.14 -10.77
CA THR A 31 7.09 18.94 -10.22
C THR A 31 8.36 18.41 -10.87
N GLY A 32 8.99 19.27 -11.67
CA GLY A 32 9.88 18.89 -12.76
C GLY A 32 10.96 17.88 -12.38
N VAL A 33 11.47 17.21 -13.41
CA VAL A 33 12.77 16.53 -13.35
C VAL A 33 13.71 17.39 -12.51
N ARG A 34 14.01 16.90 -11.30
CA ARG A 34 14.98 17.54 -10.41
C ARG A 34 16.27 17.53 -11.20
N ARG A 35 16.69 18.71 -11.68
CA ARG A 35 18.01 18.86 -12.28
C ARG A 35 19.01 18.44 -11.21
N MET A 36 19.61 17.26 -11.40
CA MET A 36 20.82 16.87 -10.68
C MET A 36 21.90 17.80 -11.21
N GLY A 37 22.01 18.94 -10.53
CA GLY A 37 23.04 19.93 -10.77
C GLY A 37 24.40 19.27 -10.62
N ALA A 38 25.21 19.48 -11.65
CA ALA A 38 26.64 19.27 -11.65
C ALA A 38 27.29 19.92 -10.43
N HIS A 39 28.09 19.15 -9.69
CA HIS A 39 29.52 19.37 -9.48
C HIS A 39 30.01 18.51 -8.30
N THR A 40 31.24 18.02 -8.47
CA THR A 40 32.18 17.63 -7.40
C THR A 40 32.15 16.16 -6.97
N HIS A 41 33.36 15.67 -6.78
CA HIS A 41 33.79 14.28 -6.72
C HIS A 41 33.69 13.76 -5.28
N ASP A 42 32.49 13.45 -4.78
CA ASP A 42 32.28 13.01 -3.39
C ASP A 42 31.46 11.70 -3.34
N GLU A 43 32.08 10.68 -2.73
CA GLU A 43 31.52 9.36 -2.42
C GLU A 43 30.09 9.43 -1.81
N PRO A 44 29.22 8.44 -2.06
CA PRO A 44 27.83 8.52 -1.63
C PRO A 44 27.74 8.68 -0.11
N TYR A 45 26.95 9.65 0.36
CA TYR A 45 26.65 9.91 1.78
C TYR A 45 26.25 8.67 2.60
N TYR A 46 25.84 7.57 1.96
CA TYR A 46 25.51 6.29 2.56
C TYR A 46 26.73 5.36 2.79
N VAL A 47 27.82 5.54 2.04
CA VAL A 47 29.04 4.70 2.08
C VAL A 47 29.95 5.09 3.26
N HIS A 48 30.00 6.39 3.61
CA HIS A 48 30.78 6.91 4.74
C HIS A 48 29.91 7.42 5.91
N ALA A 49 28.67 6.97 6.04
CA ALA A 49 27.81 7.38 7.15
C ALA A 49 28.35 6.86 8.50
N LYS A 50 28.44 7.74 9.51
CA LYS A 50 28.86 7.36 10.88
C LYS A 50 27.93 6.32 11.52
N HIS A 51 26.66 6.29 11.11
CA HIS A 51 25.67 5.32 11.56
C HIS A 51 25.18 4.50 10.38
N MET A 52 25.22 3.18 10.54
CA MET A 52 24.86 2.20 9.50
C MET A 52 23.41 2.34 9.02
N TYR A 53 22.51 2.80 9.90
CA TYR A 53 21.13 3.07 9.56
C TYR A 53 20.77 4.53 9.81
N ASN A 54 20.27 5.22 8.80
CA ASN A 54 19.74 6.58 8.94
C ASN A 54 18.23 6.57 9.13
N LEU A 55 17.78 6.04 10.27
CA LEU A 55 16.36 5.97 10.62
C LEU A 55 15.71 7.35 10.74
N HIS A 56 16.43 8.32 11.31
CA HIS A 56 15.91 9.66 11.58
C HIS A 56 15.63 10.49 10.32
N ARG A 57 16.26 10.16 9.19
CA ARG A 57 15.96 10.79 7.88
C ARG A 57 14.86 10.09 7.09
N MET A 58 14.24 9.03 7.62
CA MET A 58 13.09 8.42 6.95
C MET A 58 11.84 9.29 7.09
N LYS A 59 11.21 9.62 5.95
CA LYS A 59 9.92 10.31 5.94
C LYS A 59 8.85 9.36 6.52
N HIS A 60 8.12 9.82 7.54
CA HIS A 60 7.09 9.04 8.26
C HIS A 60 7.61 7.78 8.99
N GLN A 61 8.80 7.87 9.60
CA GLN A 61 9.46 6.75 10.30
C GLN A 61 8.55 5.96 11.27
N GLN A 62 7.77 6.66 12.12
CA GLN A 62 6.89 6.00 13.08
C GLN A 62 5.78 5.19 12.40
N LEU A 63 5.17 5.75 11.35
CA LEU A 63 4.13 5.04 10.60
C LEU A 63 4.71 3.82 9.88
N THR A 64 5.88 3.95 9.25
CA THR A 64 6.55 2.83 8.59
C THR A 64 6.91 1.73 9.57
N ALA A 65 7.42 2.06 10.75
CA ALA A 65 7.74 1.10 11.79
C ALA A 65 6.49 0.42 12.37
N CYS A 66 5.42 1.18 12.65
CA CYS A 66 4.18 0.59 13.14
C CYS A 66 3.53 -0.33 12.09
N LEU A 67 3.47 0.10 10.83
CA LEU A 67 2.90 -0.72 9.76
C LEU A 67 3.71 -1.99 9.50
N SER A 68 5.04 -1.92 9.57
CA SER A 68 5.87 -3.11 9.38
C SER A 68 5.66 -4.12 10.51
N VAL A 69 5.61 -3.67 11.76
CA VAL A 69 5.35 -4.53 12.91
C VAL A 69 3.95 -5.15 12.82
N LEU A 70 2.93 -4.35 12.49
CA LEU A 70 1.57 -4.87 12.32
C LEU A 70 1.48 -5.88 11.17
N ALA A 71 2.17 -5.65 10.06
CA ALA A 71 2.22 -6.59 8.94
C ALA A 71 2.85 -7.93 9.37
N VAL A 72 3.97 -7.91 10.08
CA VAL A 72 4.63 -9.13 10.55
C VAL A 72 3.75 -9.89 11.54
N VAL A 73 3.13 -9.21 12.50
CA VAL A 73 2.23 -9.84 13.48
C VAL A 73 1.00 -10.44 12.80
N SER A 74 0.38 -9.71 11.88
CA SER A 74 -0.80 -10.19 11.15
C SER A 74 -0.50 -11.41 10.28
N ILE A 75 0.68 -11.49 9.64
CA ILE A 75 1.11 -12.68 8.91
C ILE A 75 1.35 -13.85 9.88
N GLY A 76 2.05 -13.58 11.00
CA GLY A 76 2.37 -14.60 12.01
C GLY A 76 1.14 -15.28 12.62
N VAL A 77 0.05 -14.54 12.81
CA VAL A 77 -1.21 -15.08 13.34
C VAL A 77 -2.16 -15.55 12.23
N GLY A 78 -2.24 -14.82 11.12
CA GLY A 78 -3.19 -15.11 10.04
C GLY A 78 -2.93 -16.44 9.34
N VAL A 79 -1.66 -16.77 9.08
CA VAL A 79 -1.27 -18.02 8.41
C VAL A 79 -1.69 -19.27 9.20
N PRO A 80 -1.35 -19.43 10.50
CA PRO A 80 -1.74 -20.62 11.25
C PRO A 80 -3.26 -20.74 11.45
N VAL A 81 -3.96 -19.62 11.69
CA VAL A 81 -5.44 -19.63 11.81
C VAL A 81 -6.07 -20.11 10.51
N TYR A 82 -5.61 -19.57 9.36
CA TYR A 82 -6.11 -20.01 8.07
C TYR A 82 -5.82 -21.48 7.79
N ALA A 83 -4.63 -21.97 8.17
CA ALA A 83 -4.28 -23.38 8.02
C ALA A 83 -5.21 -24.30 8.83
N VAL A 84 -5.56 -23.94 10.07
CA VAL A 84 -6.51 -24.70 10.90
C VAL A 84 -7.91 -24.70 10.28
N VAL A 85 -8.41 -23.54 9.84
CA VAL A 85 -9.72 -23.45 9.17
C VAL A 85 -9.74 -24.30 7.90
N PHE A 86 -8.66 -24.27 7.12
CA PHE A 86 -8.55 -25.09 5.92
C PHE A 86 -8.58 -26.60 6.24
N GLN A 87 -7.90 -27.03 7.30
CA GLN A 87 -7.92 -28.42 7.76
C GLN A 87 -9.31 -28.85 8.23
N GLN A 88 -9.97 -28.03 9.07
CA GLN A 88 -11.33 -28.30 9.54
C GLN A 88 -12.33 -28.42 8.38
N LYS A 89 -12.21 -27.58 7.36
CA LYS A 89 -13.05 -27.66 6.15
C LYS A 89 -12.86 -28.96 5.37
N LYS A 90 -11.64 -29.54 5.37
CA LYS A 90 -11.39 -30.84 4.74
C LYS A 90 -11.91 -32.01 5.57
N THR A 91 -11.92 -31.89 6.91
CA THR A 91 -12.43 -32.93 7.80
C THR A 91 -13.96 -32.91 7.91
N ALA A 92 -14.60 -31.74 7.81
CA ALA A 92 -16.05 -31.59 7.93
C ALA A 92 -16.85 -32.04 6.69
N SER A 93 -16.18 -32.29 5.56
CA SER A 93 -16.81 -32.80 4.34
C SER A 93 -16.83 -34.34 4.25
N GLY A 94 -16.53 -35.03 5.36
CA GLY A 94 -16.64 -36.49 5.49
C GLY A 94 -18.05 -36.92 5.86
#